data_AF-A0A973KPT8-F1
#
_entry.id   AF-A0A973KPT8-F1
#
_cell.length_a   1.000
_cell.length_b   1.000
_cell.length_c   1.000
_cell.angle_alpha   90.00
_cell.angle_beta   90.00
_cell.angle_gamma   90.00
#
_symmetry.space_group_name_H-M   'P 1'
#
loop_
_entity.id
_entity.type
_entity.pdbx_description
1 polymer ?
#
loop_
_entity_poly.entity_id
_entity_poly.type
_entity_poly.pdbx_seq_one_letter_code
_entity_poly.pdbx_strand_id
1 'polypeptide(L)' 'SSDLILLELRLAEGCPLDLLAPAGAAAAARAVTDGLLEPESYGAGRAVLTLRGRLLADAVVRDLVD' A
#
# COMPACT_ATOMS: atom_id res chain seq x y z
N SER A 1 11.20 -11.31 5.07
CA SER A 1 10.83 -10.99 3.68
C SER A 1 9.60 -10.11 3.63
N SER A 2 9.66 -8.93 4.26
CA SER A 2 8.54 -7.97 4.33
C SER A 2 8.85 -6.68 3.56
N ASP A 3 10.07 -6.56 3.06
CA ASP A 3 10.68 -5.31 2.60
C ASP A 3 10.25 -4.88 1.19
N LEU A 4 9.66 -5.77 0.39
CA LEU A 4 9.25 -5.46 -0.99
C LEU A 4 7.89 -4.73 -1.09
N ILE A 5 7.02 -4.84 -0.09
CA ILE A 5 5.68 -4.22 -0.13
C ILE A 5 5.76 -2.70 0.03
N LEU A 6 6.72 -2.21 0.82
CA LEU A 6 6.95 -0.77 1.05
C LEU A 6 7.54 -0.05 -0.18
N LEU A 7 8.18 -0.77 -1.11
CA LEU A 7 8.85 -0.16 -2.27
C LEU A 7 7.90 0.04 -3.47
N GLU A 8 6.98 -0.92 -3.74
CA GLU A 8 6.07 -0.86 -4.90
C GLU A 8 4.84 0.05 -4.67
N LEU A 9 4.47 0.34 -3.43
CA LEU A 9 3.42 1.32 -3.12
C LEU A 9 3.87 2.77 -3.36
N ARG A 10 5.15 3.01 -3.60
CA ARG A 10 5.74 4.36 -3.68
C ARG A 10 5.69 4.98 -5.08
N LEU A 11 5.26 4.23 -6.11
CA LEU A 11 4.93 4.79 -7.43
C LEU A 11 3.52 5.40 -7.40
N ALA A 12 3.36 6.58 -7.99
CA ALA A 12 2.10 7.33 -8.00
C ALA A 12 0.92 6.54 -8.61
N GLU A 13 1.22 5.53 -9.41
CA GLU A 13 0.28 4.65 -10.11
C GLU A 13 -0.19 3.44 -9.26
N GLY A 14 0.42 3.25 -8.08
CA GLY A 14 0.18 2.12 -7.19
C GLY A 14 0.69 0.77 -7.71
N CYS A 15 0.50 -0.26 -6.89
CA CYS A 15 0.98 -1.63 -7.15
C CYS A 15 -0.17 -2.51 -7.70
N PRO A 16 0.01 -3.22 -8.83
CA PRO A 16 -0.92 -4.25 -9.27
C PRO A 16 -1.14 -5.33 -8.20
N LEU A 17 -2.40 -5.68 -7.91
CA LEU A 17 -2.72 -6.64 -6.85
C LEU A 17 -2.26 -8.07 -7.15
N ASP A 18 -2.10 -8.43 -8.42
CA ASP A 18 -1.63 -9.74 -8.90
C ASP A 18 -0.14 -9.98 -8.62
N LEU A 19 0.63 -8.92 -8.35
CA LEU A 19 2.03 -9.02 -7.92
C LEU A 19 2.16 -9.27 -6.40
N LEU A 20 1.07 -9.12 -5.64
CA LEU A 20 1.10 -9.32 -4.20
C LEU A 20 1.07 -10.80 -3.87
N ALA A 21 2.01 -11.22 -3.02
CA ALA A 21 1.88 -12.51 -2.33
C ALA A 21 0.57 -12.54 -1.50
N PRO A 22 0.05 -13.73 -1.14
CA PRO A 22 -1.23 -13.84 -0.43
C PRO A 22 -1.33 -12.98 0.83
N ALA A 23 -0.25 -12.87 1.59
CA ALA A 23 -0.18 -11.98 2.76
C ALA A 23 -0.30 -10.50 2.39
N GLY A 24 0.32 -10.07 1.28
CA GLY A 24 0.22 -8.72 0.75
C GLY A 24 -1.19 -8.40 0.26
N ALA A 25 -1.86 -9.34 -0.42
CA ALA A 25 -3.24 -9.17 -0.86
C ALA A 25 -4.22 -9.00 0.32
N ALA A 26 -4.03 -9.78 1.39
CA ALA A 26 -4.81 -9.64 2.62
C ALA A 26 -4.54 -8.30 3.32
N ALA A 27 -3.28 -7.86 3.36
CA ALA A 27 -2.92 -6.54 3.89
C ALA A 27 -3.52 -5.41 3.06
N ALA A 28 -3.56 -5.53 1.73
CA ALA A 28 -4.18 -4.56 0.85
C ALA A 28 -5.70 -4.46 1.08
N ALA A 29 -6.40 -5.59 1.23
CA ALA A 29 -7.82 -5.61 1.58
C ALA A 29 -8.08 -4.86 2.91
N ARG A 30 -7.24 -5.08 3.92
CA ARG A 30 -7.32 -4.37 5.20
C ARG A 30 -7.01 -2.89 5.07
N ALA A 31 -6.03 -2.53 4.25
CA ALA A 31 -5.67 -1.14 4.02
C ALA A 31 -6.79 -0.34 3.32
N VAL A 32 -7.61 -0.98 2.49
CA VAL A 32 -8.85 -0.37 1.96
C VAL A 32 -9.86 -0.11 3.07
N THR A 33 -10.12 -1.09 3.95
CA THR A 33 -11.07 -0.91 5.07
C THR A 33 -10.60 0.16 6.05
N ASP A 34 -9.29 0.31 6.21
CA ASP A 34 -8.67 1.29 7.10
C ASP A 34 -8.53 2.69 6.45
N GLY A 35 -8.96 2.85 5.19
CA GLY A 35 -8.92 4.14 4.46
C GLY A 35 -7.52 4.57 4.01
N LEU A 36 -6.58 3.63 3.92
CA LEU A 36 -5.20 3.86 3.51
C LEU A 36 -5.00 3.64 2.00
N LEU A 37 -5.83 2.81 1.37
CA LEU A 37 -5.88 2.61 -0.08
C LEU A 37 -7.17 3.18 -0.69
N GLU A 38 -7.08 3.63 -1.94
CA GLU A 38 -8.21 4.10 -2.73
C GLU A 38 -9.13 2.92 -3.12
N PRO A 39 -10.41 2.91 -2.70
CA PRO A 39 -11.31 1.77 -2.93
C PRO A 39 -11.62 1.56 -4.42
N GLU A 40 -11.76 2.64 -5.19
CA GLU A 40 -11.99 2.58 -6.65
C GLU A 40 -10.81 1.93 -7.37
N SER A 41 -9.58 2.36 -7.07
CA SER A 41 -8.35 1.78 -7.64
C SER A 41 -8.19 0.31 -7.24
N TYR A 42 -8.54 -0.05 -6.00
CA TYR A 42 -8.50 -1.43 -5.53
C TYR A 42 -9.49 -2.31 -6.30
N GLY A 43 -10.71 -1.81 -6.54
CA GLY A 43 -11.70 -2.47 -7.39
C GLY A 43 -11.23 -2.66 -8.83
N ALA A 44 -10.34 -1.78 -9.31
CA ALA A 44 -9.67 -1.88 -10.61
C ALA A 44 -8.39 -2.75 -10.59
N GLY A 45 -8.09 -3.44 -9.49
CA GLY A 45 -6.93 -4.34 -9.39
C GLY A 45 -5.61 -3.67 -8.99
N ARG A 46 -5.64 -2.47 -8.39
CA ARG A 46 -4.44 -1.73 -7.97
C ARG A 46 -4.50 -1.24 -6.53
N ALA A 47 -3.42 -1.45 -5.78
CA ALA A 47 -3.20 -0.83 -4.48
C ALA A 47 -2.60 0.56 -4.65
N VAL A 48 -3.43 1.60 -4.61
CA VAL A 48 -3.01 3.02 -4.66
C VAL A 48 -3.24 3.65 -3.29
N LEU A 49 -2.22 4.28 -2.69
CA LEU A 49 -2.34 4.97 -1.40
C LEU A 49 -3.22 6.21 -1.50
N THR A 50 -4.08 6.41 -0.51
CA THR A 50 -4.73 7.71 -0.27
C THR A 50 -3.71 8.74 0.24
N LEU A 51 -4.11 10.00 0.37
CA LEU A 51 -3.25 11.00 1.02
C LEU A 51 -2.87 10.57 2.45
N ARG A 52 -3.83 10.05 3.22
CA ARG A 52 -3.60 9.54 4.57
C ARG A 52 -2.63 8.36 4.56
N GLY A 53 -2.82 7.42 3.63
CA GLY A 53 -1.91 6.29 3.44
C GLY A 53 -0.47 6.73 3.18
N ARG A 54 -0.27 7.74 2.32
CA ARG A 54 1.06 8.32 2.05
C ARG A 54 1.70 8.94 3.29
N LEU A 55 0.96 9.75 4.05
CA LEU A 55 1.47 10.38 5.26
C LEU A 55 1.89 9.35 6.32
N LEU A 56 1.11 8.28 6.49
CA LEU A 56 1.45 7.19 7.41
C LEU A 56 2.70 6.44 6.94
N ALA A 57 2.79 6.11 5.65
CA ALA A 57 3.95 5.44 5.08
C ALA A 57 5.22 6.29 5.24
N ASP A 58 5.14 7.60 5.01
CA ASP A 58 6.27 8.52 5.20
C ASP A 58 6.69 8.62 6.67
N ALA A 59 5.75 8.58 7.62
CA ALA A 59 6.07 8.56 9.05
C ALA A 59 6.81 7.27 9.44
N VAL A 60 6.29 6.11 9.03
CA VAL A 60 6.95 4.81 9.27
C VAL A 60 8.34 4.77 8.65
N VAL A 61 8.52 5.27 7.43
CA VAL A 61 9.84 5.31 6.79
C VAL A 61 10.81 6.18 7.59
N ARG A 62 10.39 7.35 8.07
CA ARG A 62 11.24 8.22 8.91
C ARG A 62 11.67 7.50 10.19
N ASP A 63 10.73 6.88 10.91
CA ASP A 63 11.02 6.16 12.16
C ASP A 63 11.96 4.96 11.98
N LEU A 64 12.10 4.43 10.76
CA LEU A 64 12.98 3.30 10.45
C LEU A 64 14.39 3.70 10.03
N VAL A 65 14.61 4.95 9.60
CA VAL A 65 15.90 5.43 9.09
C VAL A 65 16.63 6.34 10.08
N ASP A 66 15.93 6.81 11.12
CA ASP A 66 16.49 7.52 12.27
C ASP A 66 16.95 6.55 13.38
#